data_AF-A0A931Y5L1-F1
#
_entry.id   AF-A0A931Y5L1-F1
#
_cell.length_a   1.000
_cell.length_b   1.000
_cell.length_c   1.000
_cell.angle_alpha   90.00
_cell.angle_beta   90.00
_cell.angle_gamma   90.00
#
_symmetry.space_group_name_H-M   'P 1'
#
loop_
_entity.id
_entity.type
_entity.pdbx_description
1 polymer ?
#
loop_
_entity_poly.entity_id
_entity_poly.type
_entity_poly.pdbx_seq_one_letter_code
_entity_poly.pdbx_strand_id
1 'polypeptide(L)'
;MRHALAASVLVALSLASASAGATPCAAPSECPSGFCVSGVCCDRTCDGPCEACTAAKKGAGEDGTCGNVAAGTVQCRAGSCVDGKETAAATCDAAGACPVAVTTECGAYVCDGSKCRTSCRSPLDCTSGFVCDEIEKKCVNANTCDGDHTIVALNGAKKDCTPFKCDKDRCLDKCVATSQCVPGYVCNGAECVVPAAAPDEGDDGGCAVGRGGSPSVWLLLGLAAAGRLLRRR
;
A
#
# COMPACT_ATOMS: atom_id res chain seq x y z
N MET A 1 17.66 61.07 77.16
CA MET A 1 16.20 61.05 76.91
C MET A 1 15.97 61.34 75.43
N ARG A 2 15.17 60.50 74.75
CA ARG A 2 14.41 60.77 73.50
C ARG A 2 15.24 60.76 72.20
N HIS A 3 15.10 59.73 71.35
CA HIS A 3 14.09 59.59 70.26
C HIS A 3 14.28 60.68 69.19
N ALA A 4 14.26 60.48 67.88
CA ALA A 4 14.05 59.37 66.93
C ALA A 4 14.49 59.97 65.57
N LEU A 5 14.91 59.21 64.55
CA LEU A 5 14.01 58.70 63.51
C LEU A 5 14.89 57.90 62.52
N ALA A 6 14.75 56.58 62.54
CA ALA A 6 15.26 55.71 61.49
C ALA A 6 14.31 55.82 60.28
N ALA A 7 14.77 56.44 59.20
CA ALA A 7 14.08 56.45 57.92
C ALA A 7 14.18 55.04 57.31
N SER A 8 13.17 54.21 57.59
CA SER A 8 13.01 52.90 56.97
C SER A 8 12.61 53.11 55.51
N VAL A 9 13.60 53.07 54.62
CA VAL A 9 13.38 52.92 53.18
C VAL A 9 12.89 51.49 52.98
N LEU A 10 11.57 51.31 52.98
CA LEU A 10 10.93 50.13 52.40
C LEU A 10 11.21 50.18 50.89
N VAL A 11 12.34 49.61 50.48
CA VAL A 11 12.48 49.09 49.14
C VAL A 11 11.44 47.99 49.06
N ALA A 12 10.28 48.30 48.50
CA ALA A 12 9.39 47.31 47.93
C ALA A 12 10.20 46.65 46.81
N LEU A 13 11.02 45.67 47.18
CA LEU A 13 11.54 44.67 46.29
C LEU A 13 10.29 43.96 45.81
N SER A 14 9.71 44.46 44.72
CA SER A 14 8.77 43.71 43.94
C SER A 14 9.50 42.42 43.62
N LEU A 15 9.24 41.38 44.41
CA LEU A 15 9.29 40.02 43.96
C LEU A 15 8.25 39.97 42.83
N ALA A 16 8.60 40.56 41.68
CA ALA A 16 8.28 39.93 40.43
C ALA A 16 8.83 38.54 40.65
N SER A 17 7.92 37.61 40.94
CA SER A 17 8.17 36.19 40.91
C SER A 17 8.74 35.93 39.53
N ALA A 18 10.07 36.11 39.39
CA ALA A 18 10.82 35.65 38.26
C ALA A 18 10.52 34.17 38.28
N SER A 19 9.60 33.77 37.40
CA SER A 19 9.21 32.39 37.22
C SER A 19 10.51 31.63 37.18
N ALA A 20 10.70 30.70 38.13
CA ALA A 20 11.95 29.97 38.32
C ALA A 20 12.34 29.12 37.09
N GLY A 21 11.62 29.27 35.98
CA GLY A 21 11.87 28.61 34.72
C GLY A 21 12.55 29.47 33.62
N ALA A 22 12.80 30.76 33.80
CA ALA A 22 13.58 31.48 32.77
C ALA A 22 15.10 31.33 32.94
N THR A 23 15.56 30.58 33.94
CA THR A 23 16.99 30.44 34.25
C THR A 23 17.67 29.46 33.29
N PRO A 24 18.83 29.82 32.71
CA PRO A 24 19.58 28.88 31.88
C PRO A 24 20.11 27.72 32.72
N CYS A 25 20.16 26.53 32.11
CA CYS A 25 20.66 25.32 32.73
C CYS A 25 21.41 24.46 31.71
N ALA A 26 22.39 23.70 32.18
CA ALA A 26 23.06 22.63 31.47
C ALA A 26 22.61 21.24 31.96
N ALA A 27 22.07 21.14 33.18
CA ALA A 27 21.61 19.89 33.79
C ALA A 27 20.29 20.04 34.57
N PRO A 28 19.48 18.97 34.69
CA PRO A 28 18.21 19.00 35.42
C PRO A 28 18.35 19.39 36.90
N SER A 29 19.48 19.06 37.53
CA SER A 29 19.78 19.37 38.93
C SER A 29 19.97 20.86 39.22
N GLU A 30 20.19 21.68 38.20
CA GLU A 30 20.33 23.14 38.35
C GLU A 30 18.97 23.84 38.44
N CYS A 31 17.91 23.12 38.12
CA CYS A 31 16.55 23.65 38.12
C CYS A 31 15.84 23.29 39.42
N PRO A 32 15.20 24.25 40.11
CA PRO A 32 14.38 23.96 41.29
C PRO A 32 13.25 22.96 40.99
N SER A 33 12.77 22.96 39.74
CA SER A 33 11.78 22.02 39.22
C SER A 33 12.36 20.63 38.90
N GLY A 34 13.66 20.50 38.77
CA GLY A 34 14.33 19.28 38.31
C GLY A 34 14.25 19.04 36.81
N PHE A 35 13.82 20.03 35.99
CA PHE A 35 13.66 19.87 34.54
C PHE A 35 14.45 20.93 33.78
N CYS A 36 15.49 20.51 33.05
CA CYS A 36 16.24 21.37 32.14
C CYS A 36 15.91 20.97 30.70
N VAL A 37 15.11 21.78 29.99
CA VAL A 37 14.65 21.47 28.61
C VAL A 37 15.12 22.57 27.67
N SER A 38 15.84 22.20 26.61
CA SER A 38 16.40 23.17 25.64
C SER A 38 17.25 24.28 26.30
N GLY A 39 17.94 23.97 27.40
CA GLY A 39 18.84 24.90 28.08
C GLY A 39 18.17 25.92 29.01
N VAL A 40 16.88 25.75 29.29
CA VAL A 40 16.13 26.57 30.27
C VAL A 40 15.45 25.66 31.30
N CYS A 41 15.34 26.14 32.54
CA CYS A 41 14.63 25.41 33.59
C CYS A 41 13.14 25.41 33.32
N CYS A 42 12.44 24.29 33.38
CA CYS A 42 11.04 24.23 32.99
C CYS A 42 10.18 23.81 34.16
N ASP A 43 8.92 24.26 34.22
CA ASP A 43 7.95 23.80 35.22
C ASP A 43 7.73 22.28 35.16
N ARG A 44 7.90 21.67 33.98
CA ARG A 44 7.88 20.23 33.71
C ARG A 44 8.80 19.83 32.53
N THR A 45 8.80 18.55 32.16
CA THR A 45 9.63 17.95 31.08
C THR A 45 9.26 18.34 29.64
N CYS A 46 8.10 18.96 29.40
CA CYS A 46 7.56 19.23 28.04
C CYS A 46 7.60 17.98 27.13
N ASP A 47 7.14 16.80 27.59
CA ASP A 47 7.26 15.53 26.86
C ASP A 47 6.42 15.44 25.57
N GLY A 48 5.48 16.37 25.35
CA GLY A 48 4.68 16.38 24.13
C GLY A 48 5.53 16.69 22.89
N PRO A 49 5.30 16.01 21.74
CA PRO A 49 6.04 16.27 20.50
C PRO A 49 5.81 17.69 19.94
N CYS A 50 4.84 18.40 20.50
CA CYS A 50 4.40 19.73 20.14
C CYS A 50 4.43 20.69 21.32
N GLU A 51 5.30 20.42 22.29
CA GLU A 51 5.51 21.28 23.45
C GLU A 51 6.94 21.83 23.45
N ALA A 52 7.07 23.04 23.98
CA ALA A 52 8.37 23.64 24.25
C ALA A 52 8.32 24.51 25.50
N CYS A 53 9.50 24.71 26.08
CA CYS A 53 9.67 25.53 27.26
C CYS A 53 10.03 26.98 26.92
N THR A 54 10.69 27.19 25.78
CA THR A 54 11.11 28.53 25.35
C THR A 54 10.02 29.25 24.59
N ALA A 55 9.84 30.54 24.89
CA ALA A 55 8.97 31.47 24.18
C ALA A 55 9.27 31.48 22.67
N ALA A 56 10.55 31.34 22.29
CA ALA A 56 10.98 31.26 20.89
C ALA A 56 10.34 30.08 20.13
N LYS A 57 10.23 28.90 20.75
CA LYS A 57 9.61 27.72 20.12
C LYS A 57 8.08 27.73 20.25
N LYS A 58 7.55 28.29 21.34
CA LYS A 58 6.11 28.48 21.53
C LYS A 58 5.52 29.56 20.62
N GLY A 59 6.34 30.53 20.21
CA GLY A 59 5.90 31.75 19.53
C GLY A 59 5.18 32.75 20.45
N ALA A 60 4.97 32.41 21.73
CA ALA A 60 4.31 33.23 22.74
C ALA A 60 4.63 32.78 24.17
N GLY A 61 4.27 33.62 25.15
CA GLY A 61 4.48 33.36 26.58
C GLY A 61 5.90 33.59 27.05
N GLU A 62 6.17 33.27 28.32
CA GLU A 62 7.49 33.42 28.95
C GLU A 62 8.29 32.12 28.87
N ASP A 63 9.62 32.20 28.90
CA ASP A 63 10.47 31.01 29.07
C ASP A 63 10.15 30.33 30.41
N GLY A 64 10.29 29.00 30.45
CA GLY A 64 10.22 28.25 31.70
C GLY A 64 8.87 27.62 32.04
N THR A 65 7.85 27.90 31.24
CA THR A 65 6.56 27.21 31.33
C THR A 65 6.35 26.41 30.05
N CYS A 66 6.17 25.11 30.15
CA CYS A 66 5.87 24.25 29.01
C CYS A 66 4.52 24.64 28.40
N GLY A 67 4.51 24.85 27.09
CA GLY A 67 3.31 25.14 26.33
C GLY A 67 3.44 24.72 24.88
N ASN A 68 2.35 24.84 24.15
CA ASN A 68 2.28 24.45 22.75
C ASN A 68 3.28 25.23 21.90
N VAL A 69 3.96 24.52 21.01
CA VAL A 69 4.80 25.14 19.99
C VAL A 69 3.95 25.94 19.00
N ALA A 70 4.56 26.91 18.34
CA ALA A 70 3.89 27.64 17.28
C ALA A 70 3.47 26.68 16.15
N ALA A 71 2.24 26.81 15.67
CA ALA A 71 1.69 25.96 14.63
C ALA A 71 2.61 25.92 13.39
N GLY A 72 2.83 24.73 12.84
CA GLY A 72 3.63 24.54 11.64
C GLY A 72 5.15 24.63 11.82
N THR A 73 5.66 24.96 13.02
CA THR A 73 7.11 25.17 13.23
C THR A 73 7.88 23.91 13.60
N VAL A 74 7.20 22.91 14.17
CA VAL A 74 7.81 21.64 14.61
C VAL A 74 7.19 20.50 13.82
N GLN A 75 8.03 19.71 13.15
CA GLN A 75 7.63 18.44 12.57
C GLN A 75 7.50 17.39 13.68
N CYS A 76 6.27 17.04 14.02
CA CYS A 76 5.97 16.05 15.05
C CYS A 76 5.93 14.61 14.51
N ARG A 77 5.83 14.44 13.19
CA ARG A 77 5.94 13.14 12.52
C ARG A 77 6.63 13.29 11.17
N ALA A 78 7.68 12.52 10.94
CA ALA A 78 8.31 12.41 9.63
C ALA A 78 7.41 11.61 8.68
N GLY A 79 7.47 11.91 7.38
CA GLY A 79 6.84 11.06 6.38
C GLY A 79 7.55 9.71 6.30
N SER A 80 6.79 8.65 6.06
CA SER A 80 7.34 7.30 5.88
C SER A 80 6.57 6.54 4.82
N CYS A 81 7.22 5.55 4.20
CA CYS A 81 6.53 4.60 3.35
C CYS A 81 7.08 3.22 3.67
N VAL A 82 6.23 2.36 4.21
CA VAL A 82 6.59 1.01 4.66
C VAL A 82 5.47 0.08 4.22
N ASP A 83 5.82 -1.10 3.72
CA ASP A 83 4.86 -2.12 3.27
C ASP A 83 3.80 -1.59 2.29
N GLY A 84 4.20 -0.72 1.36
CA GLY A 84 3.31 -0.15 0.34
C GLY A 84 2.31 0.88 0.89
N LYS A 85 2.54 1.40 2.10
CA LYS A 85 1.70 2.40 2.75
C LYS A 85 2.50 3.64 3.08
N GLU A 86 2.18 4.73 2.38
CA GLU A 86 2.71 6.06 2.69
C GLU A 86 1.97 6.64 3.90
N THR A 87 2.72 7.15 4.87
CA THR A 87 2.22 7.99 5.96
C THR A 87 2.73 9.40 5.76
N ALA A 88 1.82 10.37 5.69
CA ALA A 88 2.17 11.77 5.53
C ALA A 88 2.92 12.31 6.76
N ALA A 89 3.94 13.13 6.48
CA ALA A 89 4.56 13.97 7.49
C ALA A 89 3.51 14.89 8.12
N ALA A 90 3.72 15.27 9.38
CA ALA A 90 2.86 16.23 10.06
C ALA A 90 3.67 17.21 10.89
N THR A 91 3.14 18.42 10.96
CA THR A 91 3.60 19.48 11.83
C THR A 91 2.56 19.75 12.91
N CYS A 92 3.03 20.25 14.05
CA CYS A 92 2.16 20.59 15.18
C CYS A 92 1.10 21.61 14.78
N ASP A 93 -0.13 21.42 15.24
CA ASP A 93 -1.19 22.40 15.08
C ASP A 93 -1.16 23.48 16.17
N ALA A 94 -2.07 24.46 16.09
CA ALA A 94 -2.16 25.55 17.06
C ALA A 94 -2.63 25.09 18.45
N ALA A 95 -3.24 23.91 18.56
CA ALA A 95 -3.67 23.32 19.82
C ALA A 95 -2.56 22.51 20.51
N GLY A 96 -1.35 22.45 19.91
CA GLY A 96 -0.24 21.65 20.43
C GLY A 96 -0.43 20.15 20.22
N ALA A 97 -1.30 19.75 19.30
CA ALA A 97 -1.43 18.37 18.91
C ALA A 97 -0.60 18.07 17.66
N CYS A 98 -0.12 16.82 17.58
CA CYS A 98 0.35 16.28 16.32
C CYS A 98 -0.87 15.69 15.58
N PRO A 99 -1.22 16.18 14.38
CA PRO A 99 -2.37 15.69 13.63
C PRO A 99 -2.34 14.17 13.45
N VAL A 100 -3.53 13.56 13.41
CA VAL A 100 -3.68 12.11 13.17
C VAL A 100 -2.93 11.69 11.90
N ALA A 101 -2.38 10.47 11.90
CA ALA A 101 -1.70 9.91 10.74
C ALA A 101 -2.64 9.84 9.55
N VAL A 102 -2.28 10.53 8.46
CA VAL A 102 -2.92 10.38 7.16
C VAL A 102 -2.09 9.38 6.38
N THR A 103 -2.73 8.29 5.96
CA THR A 103 -2.07 7.23 5.22
C THR A 103 -2.68 7.02 3.85
N THR A 104 -1.83 6.71 2.87
CA THR A 104 -2.21 6.42 1.49
C THR A 104 -1.60 5.08 1.09
N GLU A 105 -2.42 4.17 0.57
CA GLU A 105 -1.94 2.93 -0.02
C GLU A 105 -1.34 3.21 -1.40
N CYS A 106 -0.14 2.71 -1.68
CA CYS A 106 0.56 2.96 -2.94
C CYS A 106 -0.04 2.20 -4.13
N GLY A 107 -0.89 1.20 -3.86
CA GLY A 107 -1.55 0.40 -4.88
C GLY A 107 -0.53 -0.33 -5.77
N ALA A 108 -0.52 0.01 -7.06
CA ALA A 108 0.34 -0.61 -8.05
C ALA A 108 1.82 -0.26 -7.92
N TYR A 109 2.17 0.71 -7.08
CA TYR A 109 3.51 1.29 -6.99
C TYR A 109 4.20 0.89 -5.69
N VAL A 110 5.52 0.72 -5.75
CA VAL A 110 6.35 0.52 -4.57
C VAL A 110 6.67 1.86 -3.87
N CYS A 111 7.11 1.78 -2.61
CA CYS A 111 7.65 2.92 -1.88
C CYS A 111 8.98 3.39 -2.47
N ASP A 112 9.17 4.70 -2.54
CA ASP A 112 10.44 5.37 -2.84
C ASP A 112 10.76 6.37 -1.72
N GLY A 113 11.65 5.95 -0.83
CA GLY A 113 11.89 6.65 0.42
C GLY A 113 10.62 6.73 1.26
N SER A 114 10.15 7.96 1.52
CA SER A 114 8.97 8.23 2.37
C SER A 114 7.67 8.42 1.60
N LYS A 115 7.64 8.15 0.28
CA LYS A 115 6.51 8.40 -0.60
C LYS A 115 6.20 7.22 -1.49
N CYS A 116 4.96 7.08 -1.92
CA CYS A 116 4.63 6.16 -3.01
C CYS A 116 5.25 6.67 -4.33
N ARG A 117 5.80 5.76 -5.14
CA ARG A 117 6.04 6.08 -6.55
C ARG A 117 4.70 6.43 -7.21
N THR A 118 4.77 7.32 -8.19
CA THR A 118 3.63 7.68 -9.05
C THR A 118 3.89 7.41 -10.52
N SER A 119 5.11 6.98 -10.83
CA SER A 119 5.56 6.54 -12.15
C SER A 119 6.58 5.44 -11.99
N CYS A 120 6.73 4.64 -13.05
CA CYS A 120 7.68 3.55 -13.10
C CYS A 120 8.69 3.77 -14.22
N ARG A 121 9.89 3.22 -14.03
CA ARG A 121 10.92 3.12 -15.06
C ARG A 121 11.21 1.67 -15.42
N SER A 122 10.94 0.77 -14.49
CA SER A 122 11.21 -0.67 -14.59
C SER A 122 10.12 -1.46 -13.85
N PRO A 123 10.01 -2.77 -14.09
CA PRO A 123 9.07 -3.62 -13.36
C PRO A 123 9.28 -3.62 -11.84
N LEU A 124 10.48 -3.29 -11.35
CA LEU A 124 10.79 -3.24 -9.92
C LEU A 124 10.15 -2.03 -9.21
N ASP A 125 9.71 -1.02 -9.96
CA ASP A 125 8.98 0.13 -9.41
C ASP A 125 7.49 -0.19 -9.17
N CYS A 126 7.05 -1.39 -9.59
CA CYS A 126 5.68 -1.84 -9.49
C CYS A 126 5.53 -2.94 -8.45
N THR A 127 4.43 -2.91 -7.71
CA THR A 127 4.04 -3.97 -6.78
C THR A 127 3.79 -5.27 -7.54
N SER A 128 3.92 -6.42 -6.86
CA SER A 128 3.63 -7.73 -7.47
C SER A 128 2.25 -7.76 -8.15
N GLY A 129 2.21 -8.27 -9.39
CA GLY A 129 1.01 -8.28 -10.24
C GLY A 129 0.91 -7.11 -11.22
N PHE A 130 1.82 -6.13 -11.13
CA PHE A 130 1.90 -5.02 -12.06
C PHE A 130 3.22 -5.01 -12.85
N VAL A 131 3.17 -4.49 -14.07
CA VAL A 131 4.34 -4.23 -14.92
C VAL A 131 4.41 -2.76 -15.28
N CYS A 132 5.61 -2.28 -15.54
CA CYS A 132 5.79 -0.91 -16.01
C CYS A 132 5.47 -0.80 -17.49
N ASP A 133 4.45 0.00 -17.84
CA ASP A 133 4.24 0.43 -19.21
C ASP A 133 5.32 1.44 -19.59
N GLU A 134 6.17 1.08 -20.56
CA GLU A 134 7.32 1.90 -20.93
C GLU A 134 6.95 3.18 -21.70
N ILE A 135 5.73 3.28 -22.22
CA ILE A 135 5.25 4.45 -22.97
C ILE A 135 4.60 5.44 -22.01
N GLU A 136 3.66 4.97 -21.19
CA GLU A 136 2.91 5.80 -20.24
C GLU A 136 3.66 6.03 -18.92
N LYS A 137 4.70 5.24 -18.63
CA LYS A 137 5.44 5.23 -17.36
C LYS A 137 4.55 4.95 -16.16
N LYS A 138 3.54 4.10 -16.34
CA LYS A 138 2.58 3.68 -15.30
C LYS A 138 2.67 2.19 -15.00
N CYS A 139 2.45 1.84 -13.74
CA CYS A 139 2.27 0.44 -13.36
C CYS A 139 0.86 -0.01 -13.77
N VAL A 140 0.79 -0.95 -14.72
CA VAL A 140 -0.46 -1.52 -15.24
C VAL A 140 -0.55 -3.01 -14.88
N ASN A 141 -1.76 -3.57 -14.88
CA ASN A 141 -1.96 -4.99 -14.56
C ASN A 141 -1.11 -5.84 -15.51
N ALA A 142 -0.38 -6.79 -14.95
CA ALA A 142 0.41 -7.74 -15.72
C ALA A 142 -0.42 -8.95 -16.21
N ASN A 143 -1.74 -8.87 -16.07
CA ASN A 143 -2.67 -9.92 -16.41
C ASN A 143 -2.78 -10.05 -17.92
N THR A 144 -2.59 -11.28 -18.43
CA THR A 144 -2.77 -11.59 -19.85
C THR A 144 -3.87 -12.63 -20.01
N CYS A 145 -4.81 -12.37 -20.90
CA CYS A 145 -5.80 -13.35 -21.33
C CYS A 145 -5.13 -14.42 -22.20
N ASP A 146 -5.38 -15.70 -21.90
CA ASP A 146 -4.90 -16.84 -22.67
C ASP A 146 -5.54 -16.98 -24.07
N GLY A 147 -6.51 -16.10 -24.38
CA GLY A 147 -7.29 -16.11 -25.61
C GLY A 147 -8.62 -16.84 -25.49
N ASP A 148 -8.93 -17.42 -24.32
CA ASP A 148 -10.22 -18.03 -24.04
C ASP A 148 -10.80 -17.50 -22.73
N HIS A 149 -10.60 -18.19 -21.61
CA HIS A 149 -11.25 -17.85 -20.34
C HIS A 149 -10.30 -17.85 -19.15
N THR A 150 -8.99 -17.77 -19.38
CA THR A 150 -8.03 -17.72 -18.29
C THR A 150 -7.25 -16.42 -18.33
N ILE A 151 -7.39 -15.62 -17.28
CA ILE A 151 -6.41 -14.57 -16.98
C ILE A 151 -5.20 -15.22 -16.31
N VAL A 152 -4.05 -15.11 -16.96
CA VAL A 152 -2.76 -15.55 -16.45
C VAL A 152 -2.01 -14.35 -15.89
N ALA A 153 -1.73 -14.37 -14.59
CA ALA A 153 -0.85 -13.40 -13.95
C ALA A 153 0.63 -13.84 -14.11
N LEU A 154 1.55 -12.88 -14.05
CA LEU A 154 3.00 -13.15 -14.16
C LEU A 154 3.55 -14.08 -13.06
N ASN A 155 2.93 -14.13 -11.89
CA ASN A 155 3.31 -15.05 -10.82
C ASN A 155 2.84 -16.50 -11.08
N GLY A 156 2.26 -16.77 -12.25
CA GLY A 156 1.70 -18.06 -12.64
C GLY A 156 0.30 -18.33 -12.09
N ALA A 157 -0.27 -17.42 -11.29
CA ALA A 157 -1.65 -17.55 -10.84
C ALA A 157 -2.60 -17.44 -12.04
N LYS A 158 -3.61 -18.33 -12.07
CA LYS A 158 -4.62 -18.38 -13.12
C LYS A 158 -5.97 -18.03 -12.52
N LYS A 159 -6.70 -17.12 -13.15
CA LYS A 159 -8.08 -16.80 -12.83
C LYS A 159 -8.97 -17.26 -13.97
N ASP A 160 -9.91 -18.14 -13.66
CA ASP A 160 -10.94 -18.60 -14.58
C ASP A 160 -12.06 -17.55 -14.68
N CYS A 161 -12.44 -17.21 -15.92
CA CYS A 161 -13.48 -16.25 -16.27
C CYS A 161 -14.80 -16.92 -16.63
N THR A 162 -14.86 -18.26 -16.68
CA THR A 162 -16.07 -19.04 -16.99
C THR A 162 -17.25 -18.54 -16.14
N PRO A 163 -18.41 -18.22 -16.76
CA PRO A 163 -18.86 -18.60 -18.11
C PRO A 163 -18.43 -17.65 -19.25
N PHE A 164 -17.74 -16.55 -18.93
CA PHE A 164 -17.33 -15.55 -19.89
C PHE A 164 -15.89 -15.77 -20.36
N LYS A 165 -15.59 -15.29 -21.57
CA LYS A 165 -14.21 -15.18 -22.04
C LYS A 165 -13.50 -13.99 -21.38
N CYS A 166 -12.18 -14.00 -21.40
CA CYS A 166 -11.39 -12.82 -21.05
C CYS A 166 -11.18 -11.88 -22.25
N ASP A 167 -11.02 -10.60 -21.98
CA ASP A 167 -10.53 -9.60 -22.93
C ASP A 167 -9.35 -8.86 -22.30
N LYS A 168 -8.19 -8.92 -22.96
CA LYS A 168 -6.93 -8.30 -22.51
C LYS A 168 -6.53 -8.73 -21.10
N ASP A 169 -6.76 -7.89 -20.10
CA ASP A 169 -6.30 -8.05 -18.72
C ASP A 169 -7.43 -8.44 -17.75
N ARG A 170 -8.67 -8.58 -18.23
CA ARG A 170 -9.86 -8.81 -17.40
C ARG A 170 -10.80 -9.88 -17.94
N CYS A 171 -11.57 -10.49 -17.04
CA CYS A 171 -12.74 -11.26 -17.42
C CYS A 171 -13.84 -10.32 -17.90
N LEU A 172 -14.61 -10.73 -18.91
CA LEU A 172 -15.83 -10.03 -19.26
C LEU A 172 -16.89 -10.29 -18.18
N ASP A 173 -17.63 -9.24 -17.79
CA ASP A 173 -18.73 -9.36 -16.83
C ASP A 173 -20.10 -9.44 -17.53
N LYS A 174 -20.14 -9.13 -18.83
CA LYS A 174 -21.34 -9.12 -19.67
C LYS A 174 -21.01 -9.59 -21.07
N CYS A 175 -21.96 -10.27 -21.69
CA CYS A 175 -21.89 -10.62 -23.10
C CYS A 175 -22.79 -9.71 -23.93
N VAL A 176 -22.39 -9.49 -25.17
CA VAL A 176 -23.16 -8.85 -26.26
C VAL A 176 -23.31 -9.84 -27.42
N ALA A 177 -22.35 -10.76 -27.58
CA ALA A 177 -22.39 -11.85 -28.54
C ALA A 177 -22.00 -13.17 -27.88
N THR A 178 -22.49 -14.28 -28.42
CA THR A 178 -22.14 -15.64 -27.96
C THR A 178 -20.64 -15.94 -28.05
N SER A 179 -19.90 -15.25 -28.92
CA SER A 179 -18.43 -15.38 -29.00
C SER A 179 -17.70 -14.89 -27.73
N GLN A 180 -18.34 -14.09 -26.89
CA GLN A 180 -17.82 -13.64 -25.60
C GLN A 180 -18.08 -14.65 -24.48
N CYS A 181 -18.79 -15.73 -24.77
CA CYS A 181 -19.02 -16.84 -23.85
C CYS A 181 -18.06 -17.99 -24.15
N VAL A 182 -17.71 -18.74 -23.12
CA VAL A 182 -16.92 -19.98 -23.22
C VAL A 182 -17.71 -21.02 -24.04
N PRO A 183 -17.07 -21.92 -24.80
CA PRO A 183 -17.76 -23.00 -25.49
C PRO A 183 -18.72 -23.75 -24.55
N GLY A 184 -19.97 -23.94 -24.99
CA GLY A 184 -21.04 -24.52 -24.17
C GLY A 184 -21.97 -23.49 -23.51
N TYR A 185 -21.68 -22.19 -23.64
CA TYR A 185 -22.55 -21.11 -23.19
C TYR A 185 -23.01 -20.25 -24.37
N VAL A 186 -24.23 -19.72 -24.29
CA VAL A 186 -24.81 -18.77 -25.24
C VAL A 186 -25.11 -17.45 -24.55
N CYS A 187 -24.97 -16.35 -25.29
CA CYS A 187 -25.29 -15.04 -24.73
C CYS A 187 -26.81 -14.82 -24.73
N ASN A 188 -27.39 -14.67 -23.54
CA ASN A 188 -28.80 -14.31 -23.36
C ASN A 188 -28.88 -12.97 -22.62
N GLY A 189 -29.22 -11.91 -23.36
CA GLY A 189 -29.17 -10.54 -22.85
C GLY A 189 -27.73 -10.14 -22.55
N ALA A 190 -27.37 -10.07 -21.26
CA ALA A 190 -26.02 -9.74 -20.80
C ALA A 190 -25.31 -10.92 -20.10
N GLU A 191 -25.96 -12.09 -20.00
CA GLU A 191 -25.46 -13.24 -19.25
C GLU A 191 -25.10 -14.39 -20.20
N CYS A 192 -23.96 -15.05 -19.94
CA CYS A 192 -23.61 -16.30 -20.61
C CYS A 192 -24.30 -17.46 -19.88
N VAL A 193 -25.32 -18.04 -20.52
CA VAL A 193 -26.13 -19.12 -19.96
C VAL A 193 -25.90 -20.42 -20.73
N VAL A 194 -26.10 -21.55 -20.07
CA VAL A 194 -26.08 -22.85 -20.76
C VAL A 194 -27.31 -22.90 -21.68
N PRO A 195 -27.16 -23.17 -22.99
CA PRO A 195 -28.31 -23.30 -23.87
C PRO A 195 -29.20 -24.43 -23.35
N ALA A 196 -30.52 -24.18 -23.31
CA ALA A 196 -31.49 -25.19 -22.89
C ALA A 196 -31.25 -26.46 -23.70
N ALA A 197 -30.99 -27.57 -23.00
CA ALA A 197 -30.72 -28.86 -23.63
C ALA A 197 -31.81 -29.09 -24.68
N ALA A 198 -31.39 -29.33 -25.93
CA ALA A 198 -32.28 -29.98 -26.87
C ALA A 198 -32.77 -31.26 -26.18
N PRO A 199 -34.07 -31.61 -26.26
CA PRO A 199 -34.52 -32.89 -25.74
C PRO A 199 -33.62 -33.96 -26.36
N ASP A 200 -32.97 -34.77 -25.52
CA ASP A 200 -32.16 -35.90 -25.94
C ASP A 200 -33.00 -36.77 -26.88
N GLU A 201 -32.82 -36.63 -28.19
CA GLU A 201 -33.23 -37.64 -29.13
C GLU A 201 -32.26 -38.80 -28.92
N GLY A 202 -32.71 -39.81 -28.17
CA GLY A 202 -31.96 -41.02 -27.88
C GLY A 202 -31.48 -41.67 -29.18
N ASP A 203 -30.17 -41.62 -29.41
CA ASP A 203 -29.50 -42.45 -30.39
C ASP A 203 -29.02 -43.74 -29.69
N ASP A 204 -29.93 -44.69 -29.57
CA ASP A 204 -29.62 -46.09 -29.30
C ASP A 204 -28.98 -46.72 -30.56
N GLY A 205 -27.74 -46.33 -30.86
CA GLY A 205 -26.92 -46.88 -31.93
C GLY A 205 -26.27 -48.23 -31.56
N GLY A 206 -27.07 -49.25 -31.29
CA GLY A 206 -26.60 -50.62 -31.11
C GLY A 206 -26.15 -51.26 -32.43
N CYS A 207 -24.84 -51.39 -32.65
CA CYS A 207 -24.31 -52.23 -33.73
C CYS A 207 -24.15 -53.69 -33.27
N ALA A 208 -25.05 -54.53 -33.76
CA ALA A 208 -25.09 -55.97 -33.57
C ALA A 208 -23.87 -56.70 -34.17
N VAL A 209 -23.41 -57.72 -33.45
CA VAL A 209 -22.39 -58.69 -33.89
C VAL A 209 -22.92 -59.55 -35.05
N GLY A 210 -22.46 -59.27 -36.27
CA GLY A 210 -22.63 -60.12 -37.44
C GLY A 210 -21.54 -61.21 -37.49
N ARG A 211 -21.94 -62.46 -37.26
CA ARG A 211 -21.11 -63.67 -37.30
C ARG A 211 -21.27 -64.34 -38.67
N GLY A 212 -20.20 -64.52 -39.45
CA GLY A 212 -20.21 -65.45 -40.59
C GLY A 212 -19.11 -65.31 -41.67
N GLY A 213 -18.14 -66.23 -41.68
CA GLY A 213 -17.59 -66.84 -42.92
C GLY A 213 -16.22 -66.40 -43.45
N SER A 214 -15.15 -67.16 -43.16
CA SER A 214 -13.83 -67.20 -43.83
C SER A 214 -13.84 -68.09 -45.11
N PRO A 215 -12.72 -68.39 -45.83
CA PRO A 215 -11.37 -67.77 -45.99
C PRO A 215 -11.02 -67.48 -47.49
N SER A 216 -9.92 -66.82 -47.88
CA SER A 216 -8.71 -67.46 -48.49
C SER A 216 -7.73 -66.42 -49.07
N VAL A 217 -6.44 -66.52 -48.66
CA VAL A 217 -5.15 -66.42 -49.41
C VAL A 217 -5.05 -65.31 -50.51
N TRP A 218 -4.10 -64.37 -50.49
CA TRP A 218 -2.72 -64.50 -51.00
C TRP A 218 -1.76 -63.42 -50.44
N LEU A 219 -0.49 -63.85 -50.28
CA LEU A 219 0.77 -63.13 -50.00
C LEU A 219 0.92 -61.77 -50.74
N LEU A 220 1.70 -60.78 -50.26
CA LEU A 220 3.18 -60.68 -50.21
C LEU A 220 3.57 -59.45 -49.35
N LEU A 221 4.44 -59.53 -48.34
CA LEU A 221 5.93 -59.44 -48.35
C LEU A 221 6.55 -58.05 -48.65
N GLY A 222 7.26 -57.51 -47.64
CA GLY A 222 8.39 -56.57 -47.77
C GLY A 222 8.12 -55.18 -47.18
N LEU A 223 8.99 -54.52 -46.41
CA LEU A 223 10.35 -54.77 -45.93
C LEU A 223 10.58 -53.81 -44.75
N ALA A 224 11.09 -54.34 -43.64
CA ALA A 224 11.60 -53.54 -42.54
C ALA A 224 12.93 -52.90 -42.93
N ALA A 225 13.03 -51.58 -42.84
CA ALA A 225 14.32 -50.87 -42.89
C ALA A 225 14.58 -50.23 -41.52
N ALA A 226 15.56 -50.79 -40.83
CA ALA A 226 16.12 -50.25 -39.61
C ALA A 226 16.91 -48.96 -39.91
N GLY A 227 16.64 -47.90 -39.15
CA GLY A 227 17.50 -46.72 -39.05
C GLY A 227 17.84 -46.46 -37.59
N ARG A 228 18.84 -47.20 -37.06
CA ARG A 228 19.54 -46.82 -35.83
C ARG A 228 20.62 -45.79 -36.16
N LEU A 229 21.04 -45.06 -35.12
CA LEU A 229 22.26 -44.24 -34.98
C LEU A 229 22.03 -42.77 -35.40
N LEU A 230 22.37 -41.73 -34.64
CA LEU A 230 23.22 -41.62 -33.46
C LEU A 230 22.94 -40.28 -32.74
N ARG A 231 23.05 -40.38 -31.43
CA ARG A 231 23.29 -39.33 -30.43
C ARG A 231 24.59 -38.54 -30.70
N ARG A 232 24.57 -37.22 -30.44
CA ARG A 232 25.67 -36.27 -30.08
C ARG A 232 25.40 -34.93 -30.80
N ARG A 233 25.36 -33.75 -30.20
CA ARG A 233 25.80 -33.20 -28.91
C ARG A 233 24.76 -32.20 -28.43
#